data_AF-A0A1K2ISK3-F1
#
_entry.id   AF-A0A1K2ISK3-F1
#
_cell.length_a   1.000
_cell.length_b   1.000
_cell.length_c   1.000
_cell.angle_alpha   90.00
_cell.angle_beta   90.00
_cell.angle_gamma   90.00
#
_symmetry.space_group_name_H-M   'P 1'
#
loop_
_entity.id
_entity.type
_entity.pdbx_description
1 polymer ?
#
loop_
_entity_poly.entity_id
_entity_poly.type
_entity_poly.pdbx_seq_one_letter_code
_entity_poly.pdbx_strand_id
1 'polypeptide(L)'
;MQSEQYEVRIILLDYLTSNTRQDFKRRLRLKYSEKQCEILMEKLDSFSSNCNKNSLLLSFPYIWDKIKEEAISMTRDEAAELLWNKGYQKLGLSKKQLGEICFSWLVVEKKFLEFKKEQLLETSKNKQQNNNLEHER
;
A
#
# COMPACT_ATOMS: atom_id res chain seq x y z
N MET A 1 -6.19 12.97 -3.56
CA MET A 1 -5.80 11.75 -4.31
C MET A 1 -4.30 11.64 -4.55
N GLN A 2 -3.59 12.60 -5.17
CA GLN A 2 -2.14 12.46 -5.46
C GLN A 2 -1.24 12.32 -4.20
N SER A 3 -1.57 12.99 -3.10
CA SER A 3 -0.80 12.92 -1.84
C SER A 3 -0.85 11.53 -1.19
N GLU A 4 -2.01 10.87 -1.23
CA GLU A 4 -2.22 9.57 -0.58
C GLU A 4 -1.48 8.45 -1.31
N GLN A 5 -1.39 8.53 -2.63
CA GLN A 5 -0.63 7.58 -3.46
C GLN A 5 0.87 7.70 -3.21
N TYR A 6 1.35 8.92 -2.96
CA TYR A 6 2.74 9.17 -2.58
C TYR A 6 3.08 8.56 -1.22
N GLU A 7 2.16 8.60 -0.26
CA GLU A 7 2.36 8.03 1.07
C GLU A 7 2.47 6.49 1.07
N VAL A 8 1.67 5.78 0.26
CA VAL A 8 1.79 4.30 0.15
C VAL A 8 3.17 3.93 -0.38
N ARG A 9 3.67 4.67 -1.38
CA ARG A 9 5.01 4.45 -1.95
C ARG A 9 6.11 4.74 -0.94
N ILE A 10 5.97 5.78 -0.13
CA ILE A 10 6.94 6.07 0.95
C ILE A 10 7.03 4.90 1.92
N ILE A 11 5.91 4.27 2.27
CA ILE A 11 5.92 3.13 3.18
C ILE A 11 6.58 1.89 2.57
N LEU A 12 6.36 1.63 1.28
CA LEU A 12 7.10 0.59 0.58
C LEU A 12 8.60 0.88 0.63
N LEU A 13 9.01 2.12 0.33
CA LEU A 13 10.43 2.50 0.36
C LEU A 13 11.01 2.32 1.77
N ASP A 14 10.35 2.83 2.80
CA ASP A 14 10.80 2.70 4.19
C ASP A 14 10.93 1.23 4.61
N TYR A 15 9.98 0.39 4.19
CA TYR A 15 10.03 -1.06 4.41
C TYR A 15 11.26 -1.69 3.73
N LEU A 16 11.52 -1.36 2.47
CA LEU A 16 12.64 -1.92 1.70
C LEU A 16 14.02 -1.41 2.14
N THR A 17 14.09 -0.18 2.66
CA THR A 17 15.35 0.43 3.14
C THR A 17 15.59 0.19 4.63
N SER A 18 14.70 -0.52 5.31
CA SER A 18 14.88 -0.85 6.72
C SER A 18 15.98 -1.87 6.93
N ASN A 19 16.90 -1.59 7.86
CA ASN A 19 17.94 -2.54 8.28
C ASN A 19 17.34 -3.85 8.80
N THR A 20 16.23 -3.75 9.54
CA THR A 20 15.51 -4.90 10.07
C THR A 20 13.99 -4.69 10.01
N ARG A 21 13.24 -5.79 10.02
CA ARG A 21 11.77 -5.74 10.17
C ARG A 21 11.33 -5.06 11.47
N GLN A 22 12.12 -5.18 12.54
CA GLN A 22 11.82 -4.54 13.81
C GLN A 22 12.02 -3.03 13.75
N ASP A 23 13.04 -2.55 13.02
CA ASP A 23 13.25 -1.13 12.80
C ASP A 23 12.10 -0.49 12.02
N PHE A 24 11.62 -1.18 10.98
CA PHE A 24 10.42 -0.78 10.26
C PHE A 24 9.19 -0.72 11.19
N LYS A 25 8.91 -1.81 11.92
CA LYS A 25 7.78 -1.89 12.86
C LYS A 25 7.85 -0.75 13.89
N ARG A 26 9.03 -0.45 14.43
CA ARG A 26 9.25 0.63 15.40
C ARG A 26 8.90 2.00 14.82
N ARG A 27 9.29 2.31 13.58
CA ARG A 27 8.93 3.57 12.92
C ARG A 27 7.43 3.63 12.60
N LEU A 28 6.86 2.53 12.15
CA LEU A 28 5.44 2.45 11.81
C LEU A 28 4.53 2.64 13.04
N ARG A 29 4.95 2.14 14.21
CA ARG A 29 4.26 2.31 15.50
C ARG A 29 4.12 3.75 15.98
N LEU A 30 4.88 4.70 15.42
CA LEU A 30 4.69 6.14 15.69
C LEU A 30 3.35 6.65 15.14
N LYS A 31 2.75 5.91 14.21
CA LYS A 31 1.49 6.27 13.55
C LYS A 31 0.42 5.19 13.77
N TYR A 32 0.75 3.92 13.63
CA TYR A 32 -0.24 2.86 13.59
C TYR A 32 -0.19 1.98 14.84
N SER A 33 -1.33 1.36 15.18
CA SER A 33 -1.39 0.35 16.23
C SER A 33 -0.54 -0.88 15.90
N GLU A 34 -0.21 -1.70 16.90
CA GLU A 34 0.58 -2.93 16.70
C GLU A 34 -0.08 -3.87 15.69
N LYS A 35 -1.39 -4.08 15.80
CA LYS A 35 -2.16 -4.90 14.87
C LYS A 35 -2.11 -4.37 13.44
N GLN A 36 -2.27 -3.06 13.26
CA GLN A 36 -2.17 -2.43 11.93
C GLN A 36 -0.76 -2.56 11.35
N CYS A 37 0.27 -2.42 12.18
CA CYS A 37 1.66 -2.61 11.76
C CYS A 37 1.91 -4.03 11.23
N GLU A 38 1.43 -5.05 11.96
CA GLU A 38 1.58 -6.45 11.56
C GLU A 38 0.88 -6.77 10.26
N ILE A 39 -0.35 -6.27 10.08
CA ILE A 39 -1.09 -6.43 8.83
C ILE A 39 -0.36 -5.77 7.67
N LEU A 40 0.11 -4.52 7.82
CA LEU A 40 0.85 -3.83 6.77
C LEU A 40 2.13 -4.58 6.39
N MET A 41 2.89 -5.05 7.38
CA MET A 41 4.10 -5.84 7.15
C MET A 41 3.80 -7.12 6.38
N GLU A 42 2.75 -7.86 6.76
CA GLU A 42 2.33 -9.09 6.07
C GLU A 42 1.98 -8.81 4.59
N LYS A 43 1.30 -7.69 4.29
CA LYS A 43 0.95 -7.36 2.91
C LYS A 43 2.16 -6.92 2.09
N LEU A 44 3.09 -6.17 2.70
CA LEU A 44 4.36 -5.79 2.07
C LEU A 44 5.27 -7.01 1.83
N ASP A 45 5.31 -7.96 2.77
CA ASP A 45 5.99 -9.25 2.61
C ASP A 45 5.44 -10.02 1.40
N SER A 46 4.11 -10.11 1.30
CA SER A 46 3.45 -10.80 0.18
C SER A 46 3.76 -10.13 -1.15
N PHE A 47 3.63 -8.80 -1.24
CA PHE A 47 3.96 -8.05 -2.46
C PHE A 47 5.44 -8.20 -2.86
N SER A 48 6.35 -8.08 -1.89
CA SER A 48 7.78 -8.19 -2.15
C SER A 48 8.20 -9.58 -2.59
N SER A 49 7.59 -10.62 -2.02
CA SER A 49 7.82 -12.02 -2.43
C SER A 49 7.34 -12.32 -3.85
N ASN A 50 6.25 -11.68 -4.29
CA ASN A 50 5.75 -11.81 -5.67
C ASN A 50 6.60 -11.04 -6.69
N CYS A 51 7.42 -10.09 -6.23
CA CYS A 51 8.30 -9.29 -7.08
C CYS A 51 9.72 -9.89 -7.10
N ASN A 52 9.91 -10.93 -7.91
CA ASN A 52 11.17 -11.67 -8.02
C ASN A 52 12.38 -10.81 -8.46
N LYS A 53 12.13 -9.61 -9.00
CA LYS A 53 13.13 -8.67 -9.49
C LYS A 53 13.02 -7.35 -8.71
N ASN A 54 14.11 -6.92 -8.08
CA ASN A 54 14.18 -5.64 -7.34
C ASN A 54 13.78 -4.43 -8.18
N SER A 55 14.05 -4.44 -9.49
CA SER A 55 13.64 -3.35 -10.39
C SER A 55 12.12 -3.25 -10.53
N LEU A 56 11.43 -4.40 -10.55
CA LEU A 56 9.96 -4.45 -10.62
C LEU A 56 9.35 -4.00 -9.29
N LEU A 57 9.93 -4.44 -8.17
CA LEU A 57 9.50 -4.08 -6.84
C LEU A 57 9.39 -2.56 -6.64
N LEU A 58 10.37 -1.81 -7.16
CA LEU A 58 10.41 -0.35 -7.06
C LEU A 58 9.62 0.37 -8.17
N SER A 59 9.55 -0.18 -9.37
CA SER A 59 8.88 0.46 -10.52
C SER A 59 7.38 0.15 -10.60
N PHE A 60 6.93 -0.97 -10.04
CA PHE A 60 5.53 -1.42 -10.14
C PHE A 60 4.52 -0.42 -9.57
N PRO A 61 4.74 0.24 -8.41
CA PRO A 61 3.81 1.26 -7.94
C PRO A 61 3.55 2.37 -8.97
N TYR A 62 4.58 2.82 -9.68
CA TYR A 62 4.45 3.83 -10.74
C TYR A 62 3.72 3.31 -11.98
N ILE A 63 3.87 2.02 -12.28
CA ILE A 63 3.13 1.34 -13.35
C ILE A 63 1.65 1.28 -12.98
N TRP A 64 1.37 0.86 -11.75
CA TRP A 64 0.05 0.72 -11.20
C TRP A 64 -0.71 2.05 -11.21
N ASP A 65 -0.07 3.16 -10.83
CA ASP A 65 -0.69 4.49 -10.84
C ASP A 65 -1.26 4.90 -12.20
N LYS A 66 -0.68 4.41 -13.29
CA LYS A 66 -1.13 4.73 -14.66
C LYS A 66 -2.33 3.90 -15.11
N ILE A 67 -2.66 2.83 -14.41
CA ILE A 67 -3.70 1.89 -14.82
C ILE A 67 -4.79 1.69 -13.76
N LYS A 68 -4.55 2.10 -12.52
CA LYS A 68 -5.39 1.71 -11.39
C LYS A 68 -6.81 2.23 -11.47
N GLU A 69 -7.04 3.40 -12.04
CA GLU A 69 -8.39 3.93 -12.22
C GLU A 69 -9.24 2.99 -13.08
N GLU A 70 -8.63 2.40 -14.10
CA GLU A 70 -9.23 1.40 -14.98
C GLU A 70 -9.30 0.02 -14.31
N ALA A 71 -8.26 -0.34 -13.55
CA ALA A 71 -8.10 -1.67 -12.96
C ALA A 71 -8.85 -1.89 -11.63
N ILE A 72 -9.34 -0.84 -10.96
CA ILE A 72 -10.05 -0.96 -9.67
C ILE A 72 -11.34 -1.78 -9.78
N SER A 73 -12.04 -1.70 -10.92
CA SER A 73 -13.25 -2.48 -11.21
C SER A 73 -12.97 -3.82 -11.88
N MET A 74 -11.71 -4.11 -12.21
CA MET A 74 -11.32 -5.32 -12.93
C MET A 74 -11.04 -6.48 -11.99
N THR A 75 -11.28 -7.69 -12.50
CA THR A 75 -10.74 -8.92 -11.93
C THR A 75 -9.22 -8.95 -12.06
N ARG A 76 -8.57 -9.85 -11.31
CA ARG A 76 -7.12 -10.06 -11.38
C ARG A 76 -6.65 -10.35 -12.80
N ASP A 77 -7.40 -11.19 -13.52
CA ASP A 77 -6.99 -11.68 -14.84
C ASP A 77 -7.18 -10.59 -15.91
N GLU A 78 -8.23 -9.76 -15.79
CA GLU A 78 -8.43 -8.58 -16.63
C GLU A 78 -7.32 -7.52 -16.40
N ALA A 79 -6.95 -7.25 -15.15
CA ALA A 79 -5.86 -6.32 -14.84
C ALA A 79 -4.50 -6.84 -15.35
N ALA A 80 -4.27 -8.17 -15.28
CA ALA A 80 -3.10 -8.81 -15.86
C ALA A 80 -3.05 -8.67 -17.39
N GLU A 81 -4.19 -8.85 -18.05
CA GLU A 81 -4.34 -8.69 -19.50
C GLU A 81 -4.07 -7.25 -19.93
N LEU A 82 -4.61 -6.27 -19.20
CA LEU A 82 -4.37 -4.85 -19.43
C LEU A 82 -2.88 -4.51 -19.34
N LEU A 83 -2.19 -4.98 -18.30
CA LEU A 83 -0.74 -4.81 -18.15
C LEU A 83 0.01 -5.50 -19.31
N TRP A 84 -0.35 -6.74 -19.64
CA TRP A 84 0.28 -7.46 -20.72
C TRP A 84 0.25 -6.67 -22.04
N ASN A 85 -0.93 -6.13 -22.38
CA ASN A 85 -1.17 -5.38 -23.61
C ASN A 85 -0.53 -3.98 -23.61
N LYS A 86 -0.24 -3.40 -22.43
CA LYS A 86 0.55 -2.16 -22.29
C LYS A 86 2.07 -2.38 -22.39
N GLY A 87 2.51 -3.58 -22.80
CA GLY A 87 3.91 -3.86 -23.14
C GLY A 87 4.73 -4.49 -22.01
N TYR A 88 4.11 -4.81 -20.87
CA TYR A 88 4.80 -5.43 -19.73
C TYR A 88 5.19 -6.90 -19.97
N GLN A 89 4.74 -7.51 -21.09
CA GLN A 89 5.26 -8.78 -21.60
C GLN A 89 6.79 -8.78 -21.80
N LYS A 90 7.38 -7.61 -22.07
CA LYS A 90 8.83 -7.44 -22.29
C LYS A 90 9.67 -7.56 -21.01
N LEU A 91 9.03 -7.61 -19.82
CA LEU A 91 9.72 -7.72 -18.53
C LEU A 91 10.13 -9.17 -18.16
N GLY A 92 9.77 -10.14 -19.00
CA GLY A 92 10.05 -11.56 -18.77
C GLY A 92 9.25 -12.15 -17.60
N LEU A 93 8.03 -11.65 -17.41
CA LEU A 93 7.06 -12.15 -16.44
C LEU A 93 5.94 -12.86 -17.18
N SER A 94 5.31 -13.85 -16.57
CA SER A 94 4.06 -14.41 -17.09
C SER A 94 2.87 -13.50 -16.78
N LYS A 95 1.78 -13.61 -17.57
CA LYS A 95 0.49 -12.96 -17.26
C LYS A 95 0.02 -13.27 -15.84
N LYS A 96 0.16 -14.53 -15.42
CA LYS A 96 -0.21 -14.98 -14.07
C LYS A 96 0.56 -14.21 -12.99
N GLN A 97 1.89 -14.11 -13.13
CA GLN A 97 2.72 -13.35 -12.20
C GLN A 97 2.34 -11.86 -12.18
N LEU A 98 2.06 -11.25 -13.33
CA LEU A 98 1.58 -9.87 -13.38
C LEU A 98 0.26 -9.68 -12.60
N GLY A 99 -0.67 -10.63 -12.71
CA GLY A 99 -1.91 -10.63 -11.94
C GLY A 99 -1.67 -10.74 -10.43
N GLU A 100 -0.76 -11.61 -10.00
CA GLU A 100 -0.39 -11.77 -8.57
C GLU A 100 0.26 -10.51 -7.99
N ILE A 101 1.18 -9.89 -8.75
CA ILE A 101 1.85 -8.63 -8.36
C ILE A 101 0.83 -7.49 -8.27
N CYS A 102 -0.02 -7.37 -9.28
CA CYS A 102 -1.10 -6.39 -9.32
C CYS A 102 -2.03 -6.50 -8.12
N PHE A 103 -2.52 -7.71 -7.85
CA PHE A 103 -3.44 -7.94 -6.76
C PHE A 103 -2.79 -7.70 -5.39
N SER A 104 -1.56 -8.19 -5.19
CA SER A 104 -0.85 -7.97 -3.92
C SER A 104 -0.58 -6.49 -3.66
N TRP A 105 -0.21 -5.71 -4.67
CA TRP A 105 -0.06 -4.26 -4.53
C TRP A 105 -1.40 -3.55 -4.22
N LEU A 106 -2.48 -3.93 -4.91
CA LEU A 106 -3.81 -3.38 -4.63
C LEU A 106 -4.25 -3.63 -3.18
N VAL A 107 -3.93 -4.81 -2.64
CA VAL A 107 -4.20 -5.15 -1.23
C VAL A 107 -3.40 -4.26 -0.29
N VAL A 108 -2.12 -3.98 -0.59
CA VAL A 108 -1.29 -3.04 0.18
C VAL A 108 -1.91 -1.64 0.17
N GLU A 109 -2.22 -1.09 -1.00
CA GLU A 109 -2.85 0.24 -1.13
C GLU A 109 -4.18 0.31 -0.36
N LYS A 110 -5.07 -0.67 -0.53
CA LYS A 110 -6.37 -0.68 0.14
C LYS A 110 -6.22 -0.68 1.66
N LYS A 111 -5.36 -1.57 2.20
CA LYS A 111 -5.17 -1.67 3.66
C LYS A 111 -4.51 -0.42 4.23
N PHE A 112 -3.57 0.18 3.51
CA PHE A 112 -2.97 1.43 3.93
C PHE A 112 -4.01 2.57 4.03
N LEU A 113 -4.85 2.71 3.00
CA LEU A 113 -5.89 3.75 2.97
C LEU A 113 -6.97 3.53 4.04
N GLU A 114 -7.33 2.28 4.32
CA GLU A 114 -8.24 1.90 5.41
C GLU A 114 -7.69 2.41 6.76
N PHE A 115 -6.43 2.10 7.08
CA PHE A 115 -5.81 2.52 8.34
C PHE A 115 -5.65 4.04 8.44
N LYS A 116 -5.38 4.72 7.33
CA LYS A 116 -5.32 6.19 7.31
C LYS A 116 -6.69 6.81 7.64
N LYS A 117 -7.77 6.25 7.11
CA LYS A 117 -9.15 6.71 7.41
C LYS A 117 -9.50 6.49 8.87
N GLU A 118 -9.15 5.33 9.44
CA GLU A 118 -9.35 5.03 10.87
C GLU A 118 -8.65 6.06 11.76
N GLN A 119 -7.38 6.37 11.46
CA GLN A 119 -6.58 7.36 12.19
C GLN A 119 -7.22 8.76 12.18
N LEU A 120 -7.71 9.20 11.01
CA LEU A 120 -8.36 10.50 10.86
C LEU A 120 -9.65 10.58 11.67
N LEU A 121 -10.42 9.48 11.72
CA LEU A 121 -11.64 9.38 12.51
C LEU A 121 -11.36 9.44 14.02
N GLU A 122 -10.34 8.72 14.51
CA GLU A 122 -9.91 8.77 15.91
C GLU A 122 -9.43 10.18 16.31
N THR A 123 -8.60 10.80 15.47
CA THR A 123 -8.10 12.17 15.72
C THR A 123 -9.24 13.19 15.76
N SER A 124 -10.25 13.02 14.90
CA SER A 124 -11.42 13.91 14.85
C SER A 124 -12.31 13.76 16.09
N LYS A 125 -12.53 12.54 16.56
CA LYS A 125 -13.29 12.26 17.80
C LYS A 125 -12.59 12.86 19.03
N ASN A 126 -11.27 12.71 19.14
CA ASN A 126 -10.50 13.24 20.26
C ASN A 126 -10.52 14.78 20.31
N LYS A 127 -10.51 15.47 19.15
CA LYS A 127 -10.65 16.92 19.10
C LYS A 127 -12.02 17.41 19.54
N GLN A 128 -13.11 16.71 19.19
CA GLN A 128 -14.45 17.05 19.67
C GLN A 128 -14.59 16.85 21.17
N GLN A 129 -14.01 15.77 21.73
CA GLN A 129 -14.03 15.53 23.18
C GLN A 129 -13.23 16.57 23.96
N ASN A 130 -12.05 16.99 23.46
CA ASN A 130 -11.27 18.04 24.12
C ASN A 130 -11.97 19.42 24.09
N ASN A 131 -12.62 19.78 22.98
CA ASN A 131 -13.38 21.02 22.90
C ASN A 131 -14.62 21.02 23.84
N ASN A 132 -15.25 19.86 24.03
CA ASN A 132 -16.36 19.75 24.98
C ASN A 132 -15.89 19.90 26.44
N LEU A 133 -14.72 19.37 26.79
CA LEU A 133 -14.14 19.50 28.13
C LEU A 133 -13.65 20.93 28.44
N GLU A 134 -13.21 21.68 27.41
CA GLU A 134 -12.85 23.11 27.57
C GLU A 134 -14.08 24.02 27.70
N HIS A 135 -15.24 23.63 27.17
CA HIS A 135 -16.49 24.39 27.30
C HIS A 135 -17.30 24.08 28.58
N GLU A 136 -16.91 23.06 29.35
CA GLU A 136 -17.51 22.73 30.66
C GLU A 136 -16.72 23.30 31.86
N ARG A 137 -15.65 24.09 31.62
CA ARG A 137 -14.89 24.83 32.64
C ARG A 137 -15.16 26.32 32.57
#